data_AF-A0A6P4XNL3-F1
#
_entry.id   AF-A0A6P4XNL3-F1
#
_cell.length_a   1.000
_cell.length_b   1.000
_cell.length_c   1.000
_cell.angle_alpha   90.00
_cell.angle_beta   90.00
_cell.angle_gamma   90.00
#
_symmetry.space_group_name_H-M   'P 1'
#
loop_
_entity.id
_entity.type
_entity.pdbx_description
1 polymer ?
#
loop_
_entity_poly.entity_id
_entity_poly.type
_entity_poly.pdbx_seq_one_letter_code
_entity_poly.pdbx_strand_id
1 'polypeptide(L)'
;MSQTDCIRPMMVAMRARPDMIGVACETFFRMFEKDQTDLVKQAIEAELVQYLLRLLDGGLEQVENPAGTKAQIVKSLKAMTRSLEYGEQVQSVLDKSTVWTSYRDQKHDLFISQTATAGYLTGGEKEQVTSSKAGPSVAGYLTAGTSAAMPDKPPPMVRDEDLQGE
;
A
#
# COMPACT_ATOMS: atom_id res chain seq x y z
N MET A 1 37.07 -0.65 -9.86
CA MET A 1 35.95 -1.56 -10.17
C MET A 1 35.02 -0.79 -11.07
N SER A 2 34.68 -1.30 -12.25
CA SER A 2 33.80 -0.61 -13.19
C SER A 2 32.40 -0.55 -12.60
N GLN A 3 31.99 0.63 -12.17
CA GLN A 3 30.64 0.86 -11.69
C GLN A 3 29.79 1.25 -12.89
N THR A 4 28.90 0.35 -13.31
CA THR A 4 28.01 0.59 -14.44
C THR A 4 26.97 1.65 -14.04
N ASP A 5 26.85 2.73 -14.82
CA ASP A 5 25.75 3.70 -14.69
C ASP A 5 24.44 3.02 -15.07
N CYS A 6 23.56 2.80 -14.11
CA CYS A 6 22.29 2.11 -14.30
C CYS A 6 21.07 3.03 -14.14
N ILE A 7 21.23 4.18 -13.50
CA ILE A 7 20.10 5.08 -13.21
C ILE A 7 19.64 5.81 -14.47
N ARG A 8 20.55 6.41 -15.23
CA ARG A 8 20.20 7.12 -16.48
C ARG A 8 19.45 6.24 -17.49
N PRO A 9 19.95 5.05 -17.88
CA PRO A 9 19.24 4.21 -18.83
C PRO A 9 17.88 3.75 -18.29
N MET A 10 17.74 3.51 -16.98
CA MET A 10 16.46 3.18 -16.37
C MET A 10 15.46 4.33 -16.48
N MET A 11 15.88 5.58 -16.25
CA MET A 11 15.03 6.76 -16.44
C MET A 11 14.59 6.93 -17.89
N VAL A 12 15.47 6.66 -18.86
CA VAL A 12 15.10 6.68 -20.29
C VAL A 12 14.03 5.62 -20.59
N ALA A 13 14.20 4.40 -20.07
CA ALA A 13 13.23 3.33 -20.23
C ALA A 13 11.87 3.67 -19.62
N MET A 14 11.84 4.28 -18.42
CA MET A 14 10.60 4.73 -17.77
C MET A 14 9.87 5.81 -18.56
N ARG A 15 10.60 6.70 -19.24
CA ARG A 15 10.00 7.72 -20.13
C ARG A 15 9.41 7.10 -21.40
N ALA A 16 10.03 6.06 -21.93
CA ALA A 16 9.54 5.35 -23.11
C ALA A 16 8.37 4.41 -22.78
N ARG A 17 8.32 3.88 -21.56
CA ARG A 17 7.33 2.90 -21.09
C ARG A 17 6.74 3.31 -19.75
N PRO A 18 5.74 4.21 -19.73
CA PRO A 18 5.16 4.70 -18.49
C PRO A 18 4.41 3.61 -17.71
N ASP A 19 3.95 2.56 -18.38
CA ASP A 19 3.40 1.33 -17.80
C ASP A 19 4.37 0.64 -16.83
N MET A 20 5.69 0.78 -17.06
CA MET A 20 6.72 0.15 -16.24
C MET A 20 7.20 1.01 -15.07
N ILE A 21 6.71 2.25 -14.91
CA ILE A 21 7.15 3.16 -13.86
C ILE A 21 6.97 2.55 -12.47
N GLY A 22 5.85 1.86 -12.23
CA GLY A 22 5.58 1.22 -10.95
C GLY A 22 6.66 0.23 -10.52
N VAL A 23 7.04 -0.68 -11.43
CA VAL A 23 8.09 -1.69 -11.18
C VAL A 23 9.46 -1.06 -11.05
N ALA A 24 9.77 -0.03 -11.86
CA ALA A 24 11.04 0.68 -11.78
C ALA A 24 11.20 1.43 -10.45
N CYS A 25 10.14 2.07 -9.94
CA CYS A 25 10.17 2.73 -8.62
C CYS A 25 10.35 1.73 -7.48
N GLU A 26 9.74 0.54 -7.55
CA GLU A 26 9.99 -0.51 -6.56
C GLU A 26 11.45 -1.00 -6.62
N THR A 27 11.98 -1.14 -7.83
CA THR A 27 13.38 -1.51 -8.04
C THR A 27 14.32 -0.49 -7.43
N PHE A 28 14.10 0.81 -7.68
CA PHE A 28 14.86 1.89 -7.05
C PHE A 28 14.82 1.81 -5.53
N PHE A 29 13.65 1.63 -4.93
CA PHE A 29 13.54 1.49 -3.49
C PHE A 29 14.45 0.37 -2.95
N ARG A 30 14.35 -0.83 -3.53
CA ARG A 30 15.17 -1.98 -3.15
C ARG A 30 16.67 -1.75 -3.34
N MET A 31 17.05 -0.97 -4.35
CA MET A 31 18.45 -0.63 -4.60
C MET A 31 18.99 0.39 -3.57
N PHE A 32 18.21 1.41 -3.22
CA PHE A 32 18.59 2.43 -2.24
C PHE A 32 18.49 1.94 -0.78
N GLU A 33 17.67 0.94 -0.50
CA GLU A 33 17.55 0.34 0.84
C GLU A 33 18.89 -0.26 1.34
N LYS A 34 19.79 -0.63 0.41
CA LYS A 34 21.11 -1.18 0.73
C LYS A 34 22.18 -0.14 1.10
N ASP A 35 21.80 1.13 1.23
CA ASP A 35 22.69 2.24 1.60
C ASP A 35 23.95 2.35 0.71
N GLN A 36 23.83 2.02 -0.57
CA GLN A 36 24.94 2.13 -1.52
C GLN A 36 25.16 3.59 -1.96
N THR A 37 26.21 4.22 -1.42
CA THR A 37 26.53 5.64 -1.66
C THR A 37 26.74 5.98 -3.13
N ASP A 38 27.40 5.10 -3.87
CA ASP A 38 27.63 5.24 -5.30
C ASP A 38 26.34 5.33 -6.13
N LEU A 39 25.32 4.56 -5.75
CA LEU A 39 24.04 4.57 -6.42
C LEU A 39 23.32 5.91 -6.18
N VAL A 40 23.43 6.46 -4.96
CA VAL A 40 22.89 7.78 -4.62
C VAL A 40 23.61 8.86 -5.42
N LYS A 41 24.93 8.74 -5.61
CA LYS A 41 25.69 9.63 -6.49
C LYS A 41 25.14 9.62 -7.92
N GLN A 42 24.97 8.43 -8.50
CA GLN A 42 24.39 8.28 -9.85
C GLN A 42 22.98 8.89 -9.92
N ALA A 43 22.16 8.72 -8.88
CA ALA A 43 20.82 9.29 -8.80
C ALA A 43 20.81 10.81 -8.85
N ILE A 44 21.78 11.46 -8.20
CA ILE A 44 21.94 12.92 -8.21
C ILE A 44 22.44 13.38 -9.58
N GLU A 45 23.48 12.73 -10.14
CA GLU A 45 24.05 13.06 -11.46
C GLU A 45 23.06 12.83 -12.61
N ALA A 46 22.09 11.94 -12.44
CA ALA A 46 21.01 11.65 -13.39
C ALA A 46 19.75 12.50 -13.18
N GLU A 47 19.72 13.37 -12.18
CA GLU A 47 18.53 14.15 -11.77
C GLU A 47 17.31 13.26 -11.44
N LEU A 48 17.56 12.06 -10.89
CA LEU A 48 16.51 11.11 -10.51
C LEU A 48 15.61 11.70 -9.44
N VAL A 49 16.17 12.41 -8.45
CA VAL A 49 15.40 13.01 -7.34
C VAL A 49 14.34 13.98 -7.90
N GLN A 50 14.71 14.84 -8.84
CA GLN A 50 13.78 15.78 -9.47
C GLN A 50 12.74 15.05 -10.31
N TYR A 51 13.14 14.00 -11.02
CA TYR A 51 12.21 13.17 -11.81
C TYR A 51 11.17 12.48 -10.93
N LEU A 52 11.60 11.86 -9.82
CA LEU A 52 10.71 11.21 -8.85
C LEU A 52 9.71 12.20 -8.22
N LEU A 53 10.15 13.41 -7.91
CA LEU A 53 9.25 14.47 -7.42
C LEU A 53 8.20 14.88 -8.45
N ARG A 54 8.56 14.96 -9.75
CA ARG A 54 7.59 15.22 -10.82
C ARG A 54 6.57 14.09 -10.95
N LEU A 55 6.98 12.83 -10.79
CA LEU A 55 6.05 11.69 -10.79
C LEU A 55 5.06 11.75 -9.63
N LEU A 56 5.46 12.27 -8.46
CA LEU A 56 4.56 12.48 -7.32
C LEU A 56 3.52 13.59 -7.56
N ASP A 57 3.86 14.58 -8.38
CA ASP A 57 2.99 15.71 -8.75
C ASP A 57 1.97 15.32 -9.83
N GLY A 58 2.40 14.59 -10.86
CA GLY A 58 1.54 14.15 -11.94
C GLY A 58 2.32 13.37 -13.00
N GLY A 59 2.28 12.04 -12.91
CA GLY A 59 2.95 11.17 -13.90
C GLY A 59 2.71 9.67 -13.69
N LEU A 60 1.69 9.31 -12.91
CA LEU A 60 1.37 7.93 -12.53
C LEU A 60 0.02 7.45 -13.07
N GLU A 61 -0.53 8.13 -14.07
CA GLU A 61 -1.86 7.85 -14.64
C GLU A 61 -1.91 6.51 -15.38
N GLN A 62 -0.78 6.07 -15.95
CA GLN A 62 -0.66 4.82 -16.70
C GLN A 62 -0.20 3.64 -15.84
N VAL A 63 0.00 3.84 -14.53
CA VAL A 63 0.50 2.81 -13.62
C VAL A 63 -0.69 2.10 -12.97
N GLU A 64 -0.62 0.78 -12.89
CA GLU A 64 -1.70 -0.05 -12.32
C GLU A 64 -2.03 0.29 -10.86
N ASN A 65 -1.02 0.62 -10.06
CA ASN A 65 -1.18 0.98 -8.65
C ASN A 65 -0.48 2.31 -8.31
N PRO A 66 -1.11 3.46 -8.61
CA PRO A 66 -0.50 4.77 -8.40
C PRO A 66 -0.22 5.04 -6.92
N ALA A 67 -1.08 4.57 -6.01
CA ALA A 67 -0.86 4.71 -4.57
C ALA A 67 0.40 3.93 -4.14
N GLY A 68 0.47 2.63 -4.46
CA GLY A 68 1.65 1.81 -4.16
C GLY A 68 2.94 2.42 -4.72
N THR A 69 2.91 2.92 -5.96
CA THR A 69 4.08 3.58 -6.57
C THR A 69 4.46 4.87 -5.86
N LYS A 70 3.53 5.73 -5.47
CA LYS A 70 3.82 6.91 -4.64
C LYS A 70 4.52 6.53 -3.34
N ALA A 71 4.05 5.47 -2.66
CA ALA A 71 4.69 4.97 -1.46
C ALA A 71 6.13 4.52 -1.71
N GLN A 72 6.39 3.79 -2.80
CA GLN A 72 7.73 3.36 -3.19
C GLN A 72 8.65 4.54 -3.51
N ILE A 73 8.14 5.57 -4.19
CA ILE A 73 8.90 6.79 -4.47
C ILE A 73 9.30 7.48 -3.15
N VAL A 74 8.34 7.70 -2.24
CA VAL A 74 8.62 8.34 -0.94
C VAL A 74 9.64 7.53 -0.15
N LYS A 75 9.51 6.20 -0.11
CA LYS A 75 10.47 5.32 0.55
C LYS A 75 11.86 5.40 -0.08
N SER A 76 11.96 5.44 -1.41
CA SER A 76 13.22 5.61 -2.16
C SER A 76 13.89 6.93 -1.81
N LEU A 77 13.14 8.04 -1.81
CA LEU A 77 13.63 9.36 -1.45
C LEU A 77 14.17 9.37 -0.01
N LYS A 78 13.41 8.80 0.95
CA LYS A 78 13.87 8.67 2.35
C LYS A 78 15.13 7.80 2.47
N ALA A 79 15.20 6.68 1.76
CA ALA A 79 16.38 5.82 1.75
C ALA A 79 17.63 6.58 1.24
N MET A 80 17.49 7.37 0.17
CA MET A 80 18.60 8.19 -0.33
C MET A 80 19.08 9.25 0.67
N THR A 81 18.20 9.84 1.49
CA THR A 81 18.61 10.80 2.54
C THR A 81 19.42 10.17 3.67
N ARG A 82 19.40 8.84 3.83
CA ARG A 82 20.21 8.12 4.83
C ARG A 82 21.68 7.98 4.43
N SER A 83 22.03 8.25 3.18
CA SER A 83 23.41 8.16 2.70
C SER A 83 24.31 9.17 3.41
N LEU A 84 25.47 8.72 3.91
CA LEU A 84 26.39 9.55 4.69
C LEU A 84 27.08 10.64 3.86
N GLU A 85 27.37 10.39 2.58
CA GLU A 85 28.12 11.34 1.74
C GLU A 85 27.21 12.29 0.97
N TYR A 86 26.07 11.79 0.48
CA TYR A 86 25.18 12.55 -0.42
C TYR A 86 23.79 12.83 0.17
N GLY A 87 23.50 12.35 1.38
CA GLY A 87 22.18 12.52 2.01
C GLY A 87 21.78 13.98 2.19
N GLU A 88 22.71 14.85 2.61
CA GLU A 88 22.45 16.29 2.74
C GLU A 88 22.13 16.97 1.41
N GLN A 89 22.78 16.55 0.32
CA GLN A 89 22.51 17.07 -1.02
C GLN A 89 21.11 16.66 -1.49
N VAL A 90 20.73 15.40 -1.28
CA VAL A 90 19.36 14.92 -1.56
C VAL A 90 18.35 15.69 -0.71
N GLN A 91 18.61 15.85 0.58
CA GLN A 91 17.75 16.60 1.50
C GLN A 91 17.56 18.05 1.05
N SER A 92 18.63 18.74 0.62
CA SER A 92 18.55 20.10 0.09
C SER A 92 17.69 20.23 -1.17
N VAL A 93 17.69 19.22 -2.05
CA VAL A 93 16.79 19.17 -3.20
C VAL A 93 15.35 18.97 -2.76
N LEU A 94 15.13 18.06 -1.80
CA LEU A 94 13.81 17.76 -1.27
C LEU A 94 13.18 18.95 -0.53
N ASP A 95 13.95 19.70 0.26
CA ASP A 95 13.47 20.88 1.00
C ASP A 95 13.03 22.04 0.09
N LYS A 96 13.54 22.09 -1.15
CA LYS A 96 13.09 23.07 -2.16
C LYS A 96 11.76 22.68 -2.81
N SER A 97 11.33 21.43 -2.66
CA SER A 97 10.14 20.89 -3.31
C SER A 97 8.92 21.03 -2.42
N THR A 98 7.95 21.82 -2.87
CA THR A 98 6.63 21.94 -2.20
C THR A 98 5.88 20.62 -2.19
N VAL A 99 6.05 19.80 -3.24
CA VAL A 99 5.45 18.47 -3.35
C VAL A 99 5.99 17.57 -2.23
N TRP A 100 7.30 17.59 -1.98
CA TRP A 100 7.89 16.76 -0.93
C TRP A 100 7.33 17.07 0.45
N THR A 101 7.09 18.34 0.79
CA THR A 101 6.49 18.73 2.07
C THR A 101 5.15 18.03 2.30
N SER A 102 4.30 17.92 1.27
CA SER A 102 3.02 17.21 1.37
C SER A 102 3.15 15.70 1.59
N TYR A 103 4.24 15.08 1.14
CA TYR A 103 4.47 13.64 1.27
C TYR A 103 5.35 13.24 2.47
N ARG A 104 6.21 14.15 2.98
CA ARG A 104 7.11 13.88 4.11
C ARG A 104 6.33 13.63 5.40
N ASP A 105 5.31 14.48 5.64
CA ASP A 105 4.54 14.52 6.87
C ASP A 105 3.28 13.61 6.85
N GLN A 106 2.93 13.04 5.69
CA GLN A 106 1.87 12.01 5.60
C GLN A 106 2.35 10.68 6.21
N LYS A 107 2.03 10.45 7.50
CA LYS A 107 2.13 9.13 8.14
C LYS A 107 1.07 8.18 7.58
N HIS A 108 1.52 7.05 7.04
CA HIS A 108 0.91 5.73 6.75
C HIS A 108 -0.60 5.52 6.44
N ASP A 109 -1.52 6.43 6.73
CA ASP A 109 -2.97 6.23 6.56
C ASP A 109 -3.44 6.18 5.10
N LEU A 110 -2.69 6.77 4.16
CA LEU A 110 -3.08 6.80 2.74
C LEU A 110 -2.76 5.53 1.94
N PHE A 111 -2.11 4.51 2.53
CA PHE A 111 -1.71 3.28 1.82
C PHE A 111 -2.30 1.99 2.41
N ILE A 112 -3.36 2.06 3.20
CA ILE A 112 -4.20 0.88 3.40
C ILE A 112 -5.07 0.76 2.15
N SER A 113 -4.71 -0.19 1.27
CA SER A 113 -5.59 -0.66 0.21
C SER A 113 -6.98 -0.85 0.79
N GLN A 114 -7.95 -0.11 0.27
CA GLN A 114 -9.36 -0.38 0.49
C GLN A 114 -9.68 -1.71 -0.21
N THR A 115 -9.30 -2.83 0.40
CA THR A 115 -9.98 -4.11 0.16
C THR A 115 -11.30 -4.01 0.90
N ALA A 116 -12.20 -3.18 0.38
CA ALA A 116 -13.61 -3.30 0.69
C ALA A 116 -14.08 -4.58 0.01
N THR A 117 -13.92 -5.72 0.68
CA THR A 117 -14.84 -6.86 0.49
C THR A 117 -16.17 -6.43 1.10
N ALA A 118 -16.83 -5.46 0.48
CA ALA A 118 -18.19 -5.03 0.78
C ALA A 118 -19.07 -5.81 -0.19
N GLY A 119 -19.78 -6.80 0.35
CA GLY A 119 -20.61 -7.70 -0.44
C GLY A 119 -21.81 -7.03 -1.11
N TYR A 120 -22.46 -7.88 -1.91
CA TYR A 120 -23.86 -7.88 -2.33
C TYR A 120 -24.25 -7.30 -3.72
N LEU A 121 -24.77 -8.24 -4.54
CA LEU A 121 -25.88 -8.14 -5.51
C LEU A 121 -25.57 -7.80 -6.98
N THR A 122 -25.84 -8.78 -7.86
CA THR A 122 -26.86 -8.81 -8.96
C THR A 122 -26.57 -10.11 -9.75
N GLY A 123 -27.44 -11.08 -10.05
CA GLY A 123 -28.89 -11.16 -10.19
C GLY A 123 -29.19 -11.88 -11.53
N GLY A 124 -29.93 -13.01 -11.51
CA GLY A 124 -30.43 -13.77 -12.69
C GLY A 124 -29.74 -15.14 -12.85
N GLU A 125 -30.40 -16.29 -13.03
CA GLU A 125 -31.66 -16.56 -13.72
C GLU A 125 -32.16 -18.01 -13.42
N LYS A 126 -33.48 -18.20 -13.40
CA LYS A 126 -34.28 -19.47 -13.38
C LYS A 126 -34.26 -20.22 -12.03
N GLU A 127 -35.35 -20.41 -11.30
CA GLU A 127 -36.70 -20.79 -11.72
C GLU A 127 -37.66 -20.45 -10.55
N GLN A 128 -38.54 -19.47 -10.74
CA GLN A 128 -39.65 -19.23 -9.83
C GLN A 128 -40.95 -19.50 -10.58
N VAL A 129 -41.48 -20.70 -10.31
CA VAL A 129 -42.88 -21.01 -10.47
C VAL A 129 -43.69 -20.03 -9.60
N THR A 130 -44.47 -19.24 -10.32
CA THR A 130 -45.73 -18.57 -9.99
C THR A 130 -46.17 -18.45 -8.52
N SER A 131 -46.64 -17.23 -8.22
CA SER A 131 -47.74 -16.93 -7.30
C SER A 131 -47.52 -17.18 -5.82
N SER A 132 -47.45 -16.11 -5.04
CA SER A 132 -48.66 -15.47 -4.51
C SER A 132 -48.32 -14.52 -3.36
N LYS A 133 -48.92 -13.34 -3.47
CA LYS A 133 -49.01 -12.31 -2.45
C LYS A 133 -49.81 -12.84 -1.25
N ALA A 134 -49.24 -12.90 -0.05
CA ALA A 134 -50.00 -12.81 1.21
C ALA A 134 -49.06 -12.52 2.37
N GLY A 135 -49.46 -11.55 3.20
CA GLY A 135 -48.81 -11.20 4.45
C GLY A 135 -49.20 -12.14 5.63
N PRO A 136 -49.25 -11.63 6.88
CA PRO A 136 -48.62 -12.25 8.04
C PRO A 136 -49.57 -13.06 8.96
N SER A 137 -49.06 -14.12 9.59
CA SER A 137 -49.58 -14.82 10.78
C SER A 137 -48.64 -16.00 11.07
N VAL A 138 -48.41 -16.53 12.27
CA VAL A 138 -48.70 -16.21 13.69
C VAL A 138 -47.95 -17.30 14.46
N ALA A 139 -47.71 -17.09 15.76
CA ALA A 139 -47.35 -18.09 16.77
C ALA A 139 -45.90 -18.60 16.70
N GLY A 140 -45.05 -18.17 17.65
CA GLY A 140 -44.70 -19.00 18.82
C GLY A 140 -43.44 -19.78 18.46
N TYR A 141 -42.34 -19.86 19.19
CA TYR A 141 -42.14 -20.14 20.59
C TYR A 141 -40.67 -19.78 20.90
N LEU A 142 -40.46 -18.93 21.91
CA LEU A 142 -39.42 -19.06 22.95
C LEU A 142 -38.07 -19.74 22.58
N THR A 143 -37.00 -18.95 22.39
CA THR A 143 -35.85 -18.95 23.32
C THR A 143 -34.87 -17.81 23.00
N ALA A 144 -34.34 -17.21 24.05
CA ALA A 144 -33.55 -15.98 24.04
C ALA A 144 -32.16 -16.15 23.41
N GLY A 145 -31.68 -15.10 22.74
CA GLY A 145 -30.30 -14.96 22.30
C GLY A 145 -29.87 -13.50 22.38
N THR A 146 -29.61 -13.04 23.60
CA THR A 146 -29.17 -11.70 23.95
C THR A 146 -27.85 -11.36 23.27
N SER A 147 -27.79 -10.22 22.58
CA SER A 147 -26.56 -9.57 22.14
C SER A 147 -25.67 -9.29 23.36
N ALA A 148 -24.53 -9.96 23.48
CA ALA A 148 -23.51 -9.64 24.49
C ALA A 148 -22.18 -9.34 23.78
N ALA A 149 -21.73 -8.09 23.91
CA ALA A 149 -20.43 -7.63 23.50
C ALA A 149 -19.32 -8.44 24.19
N MET A 150 -18.34 -8.91 23.43
CA MET A 150 -17.20 -9.65 23.97
C MET A 150 -16.31 -8.75 24.84
N PRO A 151 -15.97 -9.15 26.09
CA PRO A 151 -14.94 -8.50 26.90
C PRO A 151 -13.53 -8.94 26.47
N ASP A 152 -12.62 -7.98 26.40
CA ASP A 152 -11.19 -8.10 26.12
C ASP A 152 -10.43 -8.68 27.33
N LYS A 153 -10.52 -10.00 27.59
CA LYS A 153 -9.54 -10.74 28.41
C LYS A 153 -9.39 -12.19 27.95
N PRO A 154 -8.17 -12.73 27.88
CA PRO A 154 -7.93 -14.09 27.43
C PRO A 154 -8.45 -15.13 28.46
N PRO A 155 -9.03 -16.25 27.99
CA PRO A 155 -9.61 -17.27 28.87
C PRO A 155 -8.53 -18.04 29.65
N PRO A 156 -8.80 -18.40 30.92
CA PRO A 156 -7.90 -19.23 31.73
C PRO A 156 -7.89 -20.68 31.22
N MET A 157 -6.72 -21.32 31.27
CA MET A 157 -6.55 -22.73 30.93
C MET A 157 -7.19 -23.61 32.00
N VAL A 158 -8.30 -24.28 31.67
CA VAL A 158 -8.86 -25.35 32.50
C VAL A 158 -8.17 -26.65 32.10
N ARG A 159 -7.53 -27.33 33.05
CA ARG A 159 -6.93 -28.67 32.86
C ARG A 159 -8.04 -29.72 32.89
N ASP A 160 -8.06 -30.60 31.89
CA ASP A 160 -8.90 -31.80 31.81
C ASP A 160 -8.68 -32.73 33.01
N GLU A 161 -9.64 -32.78 33.94
CA GLU A 161 -9.90 -33.93 34.81
C GLU A 161 -11.16 -33.63 35.64
N ASP A 162 -12.33 -33.99 35.10
CA ASP A 162 -13.42 -34.68 35.82
C ASP A 162 -14.59 -34.91 34.86
N LEU A 163 -14.50 -36.01 34.09
CA LEU A 163 -15.58 -36.52 33.27
C LEU A 163 -15.85 -37.97 33.67
N GLN A 164 -16.69 -38.17 34.68
CA GLN A 164 -17.43 -39.41 35.00
C GLN A 164 -18.34 -39.07 36.20
N GLY A 165 -19.68 -39.08 36.13
CA GLY A 165 -20.57 -39.85 35.29
C GLY A 165 -21.38 -40.76 36.21
N GLU A 166 -22.66 -40.43 36.42
CA GLU A 166 -23.73 -41.41 36.59
C GLU A 166 -25.07 -40.78 36.19
#